data_AF-A0A255Z4F4-F1
#
_entry.id   AF-A0A255Z4F4-F1
#
_cell.length_a   1.000
_cell.length_b   1.000
_cell.length_c   1.000
_cell.angle_alpha   90.00
_cell.angle_beta   90.00
_cell.angle_gamma   90.00
#
_symmetry.space_group_name_H-M   'P 1'
#
loop_
_entity.id
_entity.type
_entity.pdbx_description
1 polymer ?
#
loop_
_entity_poly.entity_id
_entity_poly.type
_entity_poly.pdbx_seq_one_letter_code
_entity_poly.pdbx_strand_id
1 'polypeptide(L)'
;MLVKAKGTQQSVAASRLLDGEAVWLGAGNIWVEDVALAAVFDGADAIAEALAFAKAEEKRQIVVDVYPLDVEITDQGTRPTHLRERLKGIGPTVRRDLGKQARQPAA
;
A
#
# COMPACT_ATOMS: atom_id res chain seq x y z
N MET A 1 10.30 -2.52 -13.39
CA MET A 1 11.13 -2.97 -12.24
C MET A 1 10.57 -2.31 -10.99
N LEU A 2 10.26 -3.08 -9.95
CA LEU A 2 9.91 -2.51 -8.64
C LEU A 2 11.14 -1.81 -8.09
N VAL A 3 11.00 -0.60 -7.54
CA VAL A 3 12.11 0.06 -6.88
C VAL A 3 12.24 -0.59 -5.51
N LYS A 4 13.42 -1.13 -5.20
CA LYS A 4 13.69 -1.76 -3.91
C LYS A 4 13.65 -0.67 -2.82
N ALA A 5 12.84 -0.90 -1.80
CA ALA A 5 12.75 -0.05 -0.63
C ALA A 5 14.11 -0.03 0.13
N LYS A 6 14.59 1.15 0.50
CA LYS A 6 15.89 1.40 1.13
C LYS A 6 15.84 2.38 2.31
N GLY A 7 14.69 3.02 2.53
CA GLY A 7 14.47 3.95 3.64
C GLY A 7 14.28 3.22 4.97
N THR A 8 14.32 4.00 6.06
CA THR A 8 14.05 3.51 7.42
C THR A 8 12.56 3.35 7.69
N GLN A 9 11.74 4.20 7.05
CA GLN A 9 10.28 4.17 7.16
C GLN A 9 9.68 3.48 5.94
N GLN A 10 9.02 2.35 6.18
CA GLN A 10 8.46 1.51 5.13
C GLN A 10 6.99 1.18 5.42
N SER A 11 6.26 0.86 4.36
CA SER A 11 4.94 0.26 4.44
C SER A 11 4.87 -0.98 3.55
N VAL A 12 3.80 -1.76 3.68
CA VAL A 12 3.57 -2.95 2.86
C VAL A 12 2.44 -2.67 1.88
N ALA A 13 2.68 -2.93 0.60
CA ALA A 13 1.65 -2.88 -0.43
C ALA A 13 1.44 -4.26 -1.05
N ALA A 14 0.25 -4.43 -1.61
CA ALA A 14 -0.14 -5.59 -2.39
C ALA A 14 -1.27 -5.22 -3.36
N SER A 15 -1.70 -6.18 -4.17
CA SER A 15 -2.96 -6.11 -4.90
C SER A 15 -3.95 -7.08 -4.25
N ARG A 16 -5.17 -6.66 -3.95
CA ARG A 16 -6.23 -7.55 -3.46
C ARG A 16 -6.58 -8.54 -4.56
N LEU A 17 -6.64 -9.84 -4.23
CA LEU A 17 -6.80 -10.86 -5.25
C LEU A 17 -8.16 -10.78 -5.96
N LEU A 18 -9.22 -10.44 -5.20
CA LEU A 18 -10.60 -10.51 -5.68
C LEU A 18 -10.87 -9.56 -6.87
N ASP A 19 -10.29 -8.36 -6.85
CA ASP A 19 -10.61 -7.29 -7.79
C ASP A 19 -9.38 -6.53 -8.32
N GLY A 20 -8.17 -6.93 -7.91
CA GLY A 20 -6.93 -6.29 -8.33
C GLY A 20 -6.68 -4.93 -7.70
N GLU A 21 -7.46 -4.54 -6.68
CA GLU A 21 -7.33 -3.24 -6.04
C GLU A 21 -5.97 -3.09 -5.35
N ALA A 22 -5.30 -1.98 -5.59
CA ALA A 22 -4.09 -1.65 -4.83
C ALA A 22 -4.45 -1.37 -3.37
N VAL A 23 -3.84 -2.14 -2.46
CA VAL A 23 -4.07 -2.05 -1.02
C VAL A 23 -2.75 -1.93 -0.25
N TRP A 24 -2.83 -1.33 0.93
CA TRP A 24 -1.71 -1.17 1.86
C TRP A 24 -2.06 -1.76 3.22
N LEU A 25 -1.07 -2.22 3.95
CA LEU A 25 -1.29 -2.74 5.31
C LEU A 25 -1.46 -1.55 6.27
N GLY A 26 -2.65 -1.40 6.81
CA GLY A 26 -3.01 -0.41 7.82
C GLY A 26 -2.82 -0.90 9.25
N ALA A 27 -3.22 -0.07 10.21
CA ALA A 27 -3.20 -0.43 11.62
C ALA A 27 -4.07 -1.67 11.91
N GLY A 28 -3.66 -2.48 12.89
CA GLY A 28 -4.38 -3.70 13.27
C GLY A 28 -4.37 -4.80 12.21
N ASN A 29 -3.40 -4.78 11.29
CA ASN A 29 -3.25 -5.74 10.20
C ASN A 29 -4.44 -5.78 9.22
N ILE A 30 -5.06 -4.62 8.99
CA ILE A 30 -6.19 -4.46 8.07
C ILE A 30 -5.68 -3.92 6.73
N TRP A 31 -6.09 -4.53 5.63
CA TRP A 31 -5.82 -3.99 4.30
C TRP A 31 -6.70 -2.78 4.02
N VAL A 32 -6.06 -1.63 3.76
CA VAL A 32 -6.72 -0.36 3.45
C VAL A 32 -6.53 -0.01 1.97
N GLU A 33 -7.54 0.66 1.40
CA GLU A 33 -7.53 1.09 0.00
C GLU A 33 -6.94 2.50 -0.18
N ASP A 34 -6.76 3.25 0.91
CA ASP A 34 -6.09 4.55 0.89
C ASP A 34 -4.72 4.42 1.54
N VAL A 35 -3.67 4.79 0.80
CA VAL A 35 -2.30 4.76 1.29
C VAL A 35 -2.09 5.74 2.44
N ALA A 36 -2.90 6.80 2.55
CA ALA A 36 -2.87 7.73 3.68
C ALA A 36 -3.13 7.04 5.02
N LEU A 37 -3.87 5.92 5.01
CA LEU A 37 -4.22 5.10 6.18
C LEU A 37 -3.23 3.95 6.42
N ALA A 38 -2.22 3.80 5.57
CA ALA A 38 -1.24 2.74 5.69
C ALA A 38 -0.40 2.92 6.96
N ALA A 39 -0.12 1.81 7.65
CA ALA A 39 0.80 1.81 8.77
C ALA A 39 2.24 2.04 8.28
N VAL A 40 3.02 2.73 9.11
CA VAL A 40 4.45 2.95 8.90
C VAL A 40 5.20 2.05 9.87
N PHE A 41 6.08 1.21 9.30
CA PHE A 41 6.97 0.32 10.03
C PHE A 41 8.37 0.93 9.99
N ASP A 42 8.90 1.28 11.16
CA ASP A 42 10.23 1.88 11.31
C ASP A 42 11.25 0.81 11.68
N GLY A 43 12.29 0.68 10.85
CA GLY A 43 13.35 -0.29 11.05
C GLY A 43 13.06 -1.69 10.49
N ALA A 44 14.13 -2.49 10.41
CA ALA A 44 14.12 -3.77 9.70
C ALA A 44 13.22 -4.83 10.35
N ASP A 45 13.14 -4.87 11.68
CA ASP A 45 12.37 -5.88 12.39
C ASP A 45 10.85 -5.64 12.25
N ALA A 46 10.42 -4.38 12.38
CA ALA A 46 9.01 -4.01 12.25
C ALA A 46 8.46 -4.31 10.85
N ILE A 47 9.21 -3.95 9.79
CA ILE A 47 8.79 -4.26 8.42
C ILE A 47 8.85 -5.76 8.12
N ALA A 48 9.80 -6.50 8.70
CA ALA A 48 9.90 -7.95 8.52
C ALA A 48 8.69 -8.68 9.12
N GLU A 49 8.24 -8.28 10.31
CA GLU A 49 7.02 -8.81 10.94
C GLU A 49 5.77 -8.53 10.11
N ALA A 50 5.61 -7.28 9.65
CA ALA A 50 4.51 -6.88 8.78
C ALA A 50 4.49 -7.67 7.45
N LEU A 51 5.67 -7.87 6.85
CA LEU A 51 5.81 -8.67 5.63
C LEU A 51 5.49 -10.14 5.87
N ALA A 52 5.86 -10.71 7.03
CA ALA A 52 5.53 -12.08 7.37
C ALA A 52 4.02 -12.28 7.47
N PHE A 53 3.30 -11.37 8.14
CA PHE A 53 1.84 -11.35 8.15
C PHE A 53 1.27 -11.25 6.74
N ALA A 54 1.70 -10.25 5.96
CA ALA A 54 1.18 -10.04 4.62
C ALA A 54 1.46 -11.23 3.68
N LYS A 55 2.61 -11.89 3.81
CA LYS A 55 2.92 -13.13 3.07
C LYS A 55 2.04 -14.31 3.48
N ALA A 56 1.57 -14.38 4.73
CA ALA A 56 0.58 -15.36 5.13
C ALA A 56 -0.78 -15.06 4.47
N GLU A 57 -1.18 -13.80 4.38
CA GLU A 57 -2.40 -13.38 3.66
C GLU A 57 -2.31 -13.67 2.14
N GLU A 58 -1.12 -13.52 1.55
CA GLU A 58 -0.86 -13.92 0.15
C GLU A 58 -1.04 -15.44 -0.04
N LYS A 59 -0.51 -16.26 0.87
CA LYS A 59 -0.73 -17.72 0.85
C LYS A 59 -2.21 -18.10 1.04
N ARG A 60 -2.96 -17.29 1.80
CA ARG A 60 -4.42 -17.43 1.98
C ARG A 60 -5.22 -16.86 0.80
N GLN A 61 -4.56 -16.38 -0.25
CA GLN A 61 -5.20 -15.85 -1.45
C GLN A 61 -6.09 -14.62 -1.17
N ILE A 62 -5.76 -13.83 -0.15
CA ILE A 62 -6.44 -12.56 0.11
C ILE A 62 -5.84 -11.45 -0.77
N VAL A 63 -4.52 -11.45 -0.90
CA VAL A 63 -3.73 -10.50 -1.71
C VAL A 63 -2.69 -11.22 -2.55
N VAL A 64 -2.08 -10.51 -3.50
CA VAL A 64 -0.96 -10.97 -4.33
C VAL A 64 0.07 -9.86 -4.48
N ASP A 65 1.30 -10.26 -4.84
CA ASP A 65 2.43 -9.35 -5.03
C ASP A 65 2.71 -8.51 -3.78
N VAL A 66 2.88 -9.16 -2.63
CA VAL A 66 3.24 -8.47 -1.38
C VAL A 66 4.69 -7.97 -1.44
N TYR A 67 4.89 -6.67 -1.21
CA TYR A 67 6.22 -6.03 -1.17
C TYR A 67 6.30 -4.81 -0.22
N PRO A 68 7.50 -4.47 0.29
CA PRO A 68 7.72 -3.23 1.02
C PRO A 68 7.94 -2.05 0.08
N LEU A 69 7.55 -0.85 0.52
CA LEU A 69 7.82 0.41 -0.16
C LEU A 69 8.21 1.50 0.83
N ASP A 70 9.08 2.42 0.41
CA ASP A 70 9.50 3.55 1.25
C ASP A 70 8.39 4.61 1.32
N VAL A 71 8.09 5.05 2.54
CA VAL A 71 7.05 6.04 2.83
C VAL A 71 7.59 7.19 3.67
N GLU A 72 6.86 8.29 3.68
CA GLU A 72 7.03 9.42 4.58
C GLU A 72 5.70 9.70 5.29
N ILE A 73 5.76 10.17 6.53
CA ILE A 73 4.59 10.65 7.28
C ILE A 73 4.38 12.12 6.92
N THR A 74 3.15 12.47 6.56
CA THR A 74 2.74 13.84 6.23
C THR A 74 1.51 14.23 7.04
N ASP A 75 1.14 15.52 7.03
CA ASP A 75 -0.09 16.01 7.66
C ASP A 75 -1.37 15.38 7.07
N GLN A 76 -1.27 14.79 5.87
CA GLN A 76 -2.37 14.09 5.20
C GLN A 76 -2.30 12.56 5.38
N GLY A 77 -1.40 12.07 6.24
CA GLY A 77 -1.15 10.65 6.46
C GLY A 77 0.08 10.12 5.74
N THR A 78 0.11 8.79 5.56
CA THR A 78 1.25 8.09 4.96
C THR A 78 1.32 8.32 3.46
N ARG A 79 2.51 8.65 2.94
CA ARG A 79 2.73 8.92 1.53
C ARG A 79 3.91 8.11 0.98
N PRO A 80 3.76 7.39 -0.15
CA PRO A 80 4.91 6.77 -0.82
C PRO A 80 5.92 7.80 -1.28
N THR A 81 7.22 7.53 -1.14
CA THR A 81 8.27 8.43 -1.64
C THR A 81 8.42 8.35 -3.17
N HIS A 82 8.20 7.16 -3.75
CA HIS A 82 8.34 6.92 -5.18
C HIS A 82 7.08 7.29 -5.98
N LEU A 83 7.27 8.02 -7.08
CA LEU A 83 6.17 8.48 -7.95
C LEU A 83 5.27 7.34 -8.45
N ARG A 84 5.83 6.20 -8.87
CA ARG A 84 5.04 5.07 -9.36
C ARG A 84 4.07 4.55 -8.29
N GLU A 85 4.50 4.49 -7.04
CA GLU A 85 3.64 4.06 -5.93
C GLU A 85 2.59 5.13 -5.59
N ARG A 86 2.95 6.42 -5.68
CA ARG A 86 1.96 7.51 -5.55
C ARG A 86 0.86 7.40 -6.61
N LEU A 87 1.23 7.14 -7.87
CA LEU A 87 0.29 6.99 -8.97
C LEU A 87 -0.59 5.74 -8.82
N LYS A 88 -0.06 4.65 -8.23
CA LYS A 88 -0.85 3.45 -7.92
C LYS A 88 -2.01 3.75 -6.97
N GLY A 89 -1.82 4.66 -6.01
CA GLY A 89 -2.88 5.14 -5.12
C GLY A 89 -3.98 5.95 -5.80
N ILE A 90 -3.69 6.55 -6.95
CA ILE A 90 -4.62 7.45 -7.67
C ILE A 90 -5.31 6.69 -8.81
N GLY A 91 -4.61 5.76 -9.46
CA GLY A 91 -5.08 5.06 -10.65
C GLY A 91 -4.58 5.71 -11.96
N PRO A 92 -5.23 5.44 -13.10
CA PRO A 92 -4.74 5.87 -14.40
C PRO A 92 -4.71 7.40 -14.56
N THR A 93 -3.56 7.93 -14.98
CA THR A 93 -3.37 9.38 -15.18
C THR A 93 -4.05 9.90 -16.45
N VAL A 94 -4.24 9.05 -17.46
CA VAL A 94 -4.87 9.39 -18.74
C VAL A 94 -6.40 9.36 -18.71
N ARG A 95 -7.00 8.62 -17.76
CA ARG A 95 -8.44 8.45 -17.57
C ARG A 95 -8.78 8.66 -16.10
N ARG A 96 -8.75 9.91 -15.66
CA ARG A 96 -8.96 10.29 -14.25
C ARG A 96 -10.36 9.95 -13.73
N ASP A 97 -11.31 9.73 -14.63
CA ASP A 97 -12.66 9.25 -14.37
C ASP A 97 -12.73 7.77 -13.93
N LEU A 98 -11.64 7.01 -14.09
CA LEU A 98 -11.57 5.60 -13.70
C LEU A 98 -10.69 5.36 -12.46
N GLY A 99 -10.06 6.40 -11.91
CA GLY A 99 -9.17 6.30 -10.75
C GLY A 99 -9.91 6.36 -9.41
N LYS A 100 -9.17 6.25 -8.31
CA LYS A 100 -9.75 6.27 -6.95
C LYS A 100 -10.48 7.58 -6.64
N GLN A 101 -9.99 8.70 -7.18
CA GLN A 101 -10.65 10.01 -7.07
C GLN A 101 -12.05 10.10 -7.69
N ALA A 102 -12.44 9.14 -8.53
CA ALA A 102 -13.76 9.10 -9.15
C ALA A 102 -14.76 8.23 -8.36
N ARG A 103 -14.31 7.51 -7.33
CA ARG A 103 -15.21 6.73 -6.46
C ARG A 103 -16.07 7.70 -5.65
N GLN A 104 -17.38 7.44 -5.61
CA GLN A 104 -18.23 8.11 -4.64
C GLN A 104 -17.85 7.62 -3.24
N PRO A 105 -17.81 8.51 -2.24
CA PRO A 105 -17.71 8.08 -0.85
C PRO A 105 -18.87 7.13 -0.56
N ALA A 106 -18.58 6.04 0.16
CA ALA A 106 -19.63 5.14 0.63
C ALA A 106 -20.68 5.95 1.41
N ALA A 107 -21.96 5.76 1.07
CA ALA A 107 -23.09 6.44 1.69
C ALA A 107 -23.27 6.04 3.17
#